data_AF-A0A7L9BQU7-F1
#
_entry.id   AF-A0A7L9BQU7-F1
#
_cell.length_a   1.000
_cell.length_b   1.000
_cell.length_c   1.000
_cell.angle_alpha   90.00
_cell.angle_beta   90.00
_cell.angle_gamma   90.00
#
_symmetry.space_group_name_H-M   'P 1'
#
loop_
_entity.id
_entity.type
_entity.pdbx_description
1 polymer ?
#
loop_
_entity_poly.entity_id
_entity_poly.type
_entity_poly.pdbx_seq_one_letter_code
_entity_poly.pdbx_strand_id
1 'polypeptide(L)'
;MNATPAPNREAQLEAVLQAALYLLGARQDQMLTIEEWTDLARAVAACQERKTAEYLTDHDLEDIAERYALEWDEAADGPLPTLDE
;
A
#
# COMPACT_ATOMS: atom_id res chain seq x y z
N MET A 1 -17.55 -5.91 -36.13
CA MET A 1 -16.43 -5.88 -35.16
C MET A 1 -16.81 -4.84 -34.13
N ASN A 2 -17.32 -5.24 -32.96
CA ASN A 2 -17.64 -4.30 -31.89
C ASN A 2 -16.33 -4.00 -31.16
N ALA A 3 -15.89 -2.74 -31.23
CA ALA A 3 -14.81 -2.26 -30.38
C ALA A 3 -15.29 -2.31 -28.93
N THR A 4 -14.61 -3.09 -28.10
CA THR A 4 -14.77 -3.01 -26.65
C THR A 4 -14.51 -1.56 -26.25
N PRO A 5 -15.45 -0.86 -25.58
CA PRO A 5 -15.20 0.50 -25.16
C PRO A 5 -13.99 0.49 -24.23
N ALA A 6 -13.06 1.41 -24.47
CA ALA A 6 -11.93 1.61 -23.56
C ALA A 6 -12.50 1.80 -22.15
N PRO A 7 -11.97 1.10 -21.13
CA PRO A 7 -12.53 1.14 -19.80
C PRO A 7 -12.60 2.60 -19.32
N ASN A 8 -13.76 2.99 -18.80
CA ASN A 8 -13.96 4.33 -18.26
C ASN A 8 -13.00 4.51 -17.08
N ARG A 9 -12.05 5.45 -17.20
CA ARG A 9 -11.02 5.72 -16.19
C ARG A 9 -11.62 5.96 -14.80
N GLU A 10 -12.78 6.59 -14.72
CA GLU A 10 -13.54 6.77 -13.46
C GLU A 10 -13.95 5.45 -12.84
N ALA A 11 -14.53 4.54 -13.62
CA ALA A 11 -14.93 3.22 -13.14
C ALA A 11 -13.73 2.35 -12.70
N GLN A 12 -12.58 2.55 -13.34
CA GLN A 12 -11.34 1.88 -12.92
C GLN A 12 -10.83 2.42 -11.58
N LEU A 13 -10.88 3.74 -11.38
CA LEU A 13 -10.49 4.37 -10.12
C LEU A 13 -11.42 3.98 -8.98
N GLU A 14 -12.73 3.92 -9.21
CA GLU A 14 -13.70 3.44 -8.22
C GLU A 14 -13.49 1.98 -7.84
N ALA A 15 -13.21 1.10 -8.81
CA ALA A 15 -12.92 -0.31 -8.53
C ALA A 15 -11.64 -0.49 -7.70
N VAL A 16 -10.60 0.30 -7.98
CA VAL A 16 -9.35 0.30 -7.20
C VAL A 16 -9.58 0.84 -5.78
N LEU A 17 -10.33 1.94 -5.64
CA LEU A 17 -10.67 2.49 -4.33
C LEU A 17 -11.46 1.49 -3.49
N GLN A 18 -12.44 0.82 -4.08
CA GLN A 18 -13.26 -0.18 -3.41
C GLN A 18 -12.44 -1.40 -2.97
N ALA A 19 -11.49 -1.85 -3.80
CA ALA A 19 -10.57 -2.93 -3.45
C ALA A 19 -9.64 -2.51 -2.30
N ALA A 20 -9.11 -1.29 -2.32
CA ALA A 20 -8.27 -0.74 -1.26
C ALA A 20 -9.02 -0.64 0.08
N LEU A 21 -10.29 -0.21 0.06
CA LEU A 21 -11.14 -0.16 1.26
C LEU A 21 -11.41 -1.56 1.84
N TYR A 22 -11.61 -2.56 0.99
CA TYR A 22 -11.79 -3.96 1.42
C TYR A 22 -10.53 -4.50 2.11
N LEU A 23 -9.35 -4.18 1.58
CA LEU A 23 -8.09 -4.66 2.11
C LEU A 23 -7.65 -3.89 3.38
N LEU A 24 -8.00 -2.60 3.49
CA LEU A 24 -7.91 -1.82 4.74
C LEU A 24 -8.73 -2.47 5.86
N GLY A 25 -9.94 -2.97 5.56
CA GLY A 25 -10.74 -3.76 6.50
C GLY A 25 -10.07 -5.09 6.88
N ALA A 26 -9.52 -5.82 5.90
CA ALA A 26 -8.84 -7.09 6.14
C ALA A 26 -7.57 -6.95 7.01
N ARG A 27 -6.84 -5.82 6.92
CA ARG A 27 -5.70 -5.52 7.80
C ARG A 27 -6.14 -5.32 9.25
N GLN A 28 -7.29 -4.68 9.49
CA GLN A 28 -7.85 -4.52 10.84
C GLN A 28 -8.23 -5.86 11.47
N ASP A 29 -8.63 -6.83 10.65
CA ASP A 29 -8.91 -8.21 11.07
C ASP A 29 -7.65 -9.11 11.11
N GLN A 30 -6.44 -8.56 10.92
CA GLN A 30 -5.16 -9.28 10.88
C GLN A 30 -5.07 -10.40 9.84
N MET A 31 -5.82 -10.28 8.73
CA MET A 31 -5.88 -11.33 7.70
C MET A 31 -4.82 -11.21 6.58
N LEU A 32 -4.00 -10.15 6.59
CA LEU A 32 -2.90 -9.93 5.63
C LEU A 32 -1.56 -9.97 6.35
N THR A 33 -0.53 -10.54 5.71
CA THR A 33 0.84 -10.42 6.22
C THR A 33 1.34 -8.98 6.07
N ILE A 34 2.40 -8.62 6.80
CA ILE A 34 3.03 -7.29 6.69
C ILE A 34 3.56 -7.03 5.27
N GLU A 35 4.02 -8.07 4.56
CA GLU A 35 4.48 -8.00 3.17
C GLU A 35 3.31 -7.67 2.22
N GLU A 36 2.22 -8.43 2.30
CA GLU A 36 1.02 -8.22 1.49
C GLU A 36 0.38 -6.84 1.75
N TRP A 37 0.42 -6.40 3.01
CA TRP A 37 -0.04 -5.09 3.42
C TRP A 37 0.85 -3.96 2.84
N THR A 38 2.16 -4.14 2.88
CA THR A 38 3.14 -3.18 2.35
C THR A 38 3.03 -3.03 0.84
N ASP A 39 2.90 -4.13 0.10
CA ASP A 39 2.77 -4.10 -1.35
C ASP A 39 1.48 -3.40 -1.80
N LEU A 40 0.40 -3.59 -1.05
CA LEU A 40 -0.83 -2.83 -1.28
C LEU A 40 -0.63 -1.34 -1.01
N ALA A 41 -0.01 -0.98 0.11
CA ALA A 41 0.26 0.41 0.45
C ALA A 41 1.09 1.09 -0.65
N ARG A 42 2.09 0.40 -1.21
CA ARG A 42 2.89 0.86 -2.36
C ARG A 42 2.04 1.10 -3.60
N ALA A 43 1.16 0.16 -3.93
CA ALA A 43 0.29 0.30 -5.10
C ALA A 43 -0.66 1.51 -4.96
N VAL A 44 -1.26 1.71 -3.79
CA VAL A 44 -2.14 2.86 -3.51
C VAL A 44 -1.35 4.17 -3.52
N ALA A 45 -0.17 4.19 -2.89
CA ALA A 45 0.71 5.36 -2.86
C ALA A 45 1.13 5.79 -4.27
N ALA A 46 1.51 4.85 -5.13
CA ALA A 46 1.83 5.13 -6.53
C ALA A 46 0.65 5.71 -7.32
N CYS A 47 -0.57 5.21 -7.09
CA CYS A 47 -1.77 5.75 -7.75
C CYS A 47 -2.13 7.18 -7.31
N GLN A 48 -1.75 7.57 -6.09
CA GLN A 48 -2.09 8.88 -5.51
C GLN A 48 -0.90 9.84 -5.47
N GLU A 49 0.26 9.46 -6.03
CA GLU A 49 1.51 10.24 -5.99
C GLU A 49 1.93 10.61 -4.55
N ARG A 50 1.73 9.68 -3.60
CA ARG A 50 2.08 9.81 -2.17
C ARG A 50 3.16 8.80 -1.76
N LYS A 51 3.64 8.87 -0.53
CA LYS A 51 4.58 7.88 0.03
C LYS A 51 3.83 6.71 0.66
N THR A 52 4.40 5.51 0.55
CA THR A 52 3.88 4.27 1.15
C THR A 52 3.65 4.41 2.65
N ALA A 53 4.61 5.02 3.37
CA ALA A 53 4.57 5.21 4.82
C ALA A 53 3.34 6.00 5.29
N GLU A 54 2.73 6.84 4.45
CA GLU A 54 1.53 7.60 4.80
C GLU A 54 0.27 6.75 4.96
N TYR A 55 0.31 5.47 4.55
CA TYR A 55 -0.79 4.50 4.68
C TYR A 55 -0.52 3.42 5.73
N LEU A 56 0.67 3.44 6.34
CA LEU A 56 1.09 2.45 7.30
C LEU A 56 0.95 3.02 8.71
N THR A 57 0.63 2.16 9.67
CA THR A 57 0.66 2.54 11.08
C THR A 57 2.09 2.55 11.61
N ASP A 58 2.32 3.21 12.74
CA ASP A 58 3.64 3.20 13.39
C ASP A 58 4.13 1.76 13.65
N HIS A 59 3.22 0.86 14.04
CA HIS A 59 3.52 -0.54 14.25
C HIS A 59 3.91 -1.29 12.96
N ASP A 60 3.26 -0.97 11.83
CA ASP A 60 3.64 -1.54 10.54
C ASP A 60 5.06 -1.08 10.16
N LEU A 61 5.36 0.21 10.36
CA LEU A 61 6.67 0.78 10.05
C LEU A 61 7.78 0.21 10.94
N GLU A 62 7.50 -0.06 12.21
CA GLU A 62 8.40 -0.75 13.13
C GLU A 62 8.68 -2.20 12.66
N ASP A 63 7.64 -2.97 12.32
CA ASP A 63 7.77 -4.35 11.83
C ASP A 63 8.55 -4.40 10.51
N ILE A 64 8.34 -3.42 9.63
CA ILE A 64 9.10 -3.25 8.38
C ILE A 64 10.55 -2.88 8.65
N ALA A 65 10.81 -1.94 9.56
CA ALA A 65 12.16 -1.57 9.95
C ALA A 65 12.94 -2.74 10.55
N GLU A 66 12.28 -3.60 11.31
CA GLU A 66 12.91 -4.75 11.96
C GLU A 66 13.24 -5.86 10.95
N ARG A 67 12.36 -6.10 9.98
CA ARG A 67 12.40 -7.33 9.17
C ARG A 67 12.74 -7.11 7.70
N TYR A 68 12.50 -5.91 7.17
CA TYR A 68 12.50 -5.64 5.72
C TYR A 68 13.21 -4.33 5.35
N ALA A 69 13.96 -3.69 6.26
CA ALA A 69 14.60 -2.39 6.02
C ALA A 69 15.51 -2.35 4.77
N LEU A 70 16.13 -3.47 4.38
CA LEU A 70 16.98 -3.54 3.19
C LEU A 70 16.19 -3.45 1.86
N GLU A 71 14.92 -3.82 1.88
CA GLU A 71 14.02 -3.84 0.72
C GLU A 71 13.13 -2.60 0.66
N TRP A 72 13.30 -1.70 1.62
CA TRP A 72 12.55 -0.46 1.73
C TRP A 72 13.24 0.65 0.92
N ASP A 73 12.55 1.18 -0.09
CA ASP A 73 13.07 2.29 -0.88
C ASP A 73 12.61 3.59 -0.23
N GLU A 74 13.43 4.18 0.64
CA GLU A 74 13.11 5.43 1.34
C GLU A 74 12.65 6.55 0.37
N ALA A 75 13.18 6.58 -0.85
CA ALA A 75 12.82 7.59 -1.83
C ALA A 75 11.38 7.40 -2.35
N ALA A 76 10.88 6.18 -2.48
CA ALA A 76 9.51 5.89 -2.93
C ALA A 76 8.54 5.74 -1.75
N ASP A 77 8.99 5.05 -0.71
CA ASP A 77 8.18 4.57 0.39
C ASP A 77 8.14 5.53 1.59
N GLY A 78 9.11 6.43 1.72
CA GLY A 78 9.25 7.34 2.87
C GLY A 78 10.21 6.81 3.95
N PRO A 79 10.50 7.57 5.01
CA PRO A 79 11.44 7.15 6.04
C PRO A 79 10.87 6.04 6.94
N LEU A 80 11.70 5.08 7.32
CA LEU A 80 11.41 4.14 8.42
C LEU A 80 11.88 4.72 9.76
N PRO A 81 11.27 4.32 10.89
CA PRO A 81 11.78 4.64 12.21
C PRO A 81 13.17 4.02 12.42
N THR A 82 14.06 4.75 13.09
CA THR A 82 15.31 4.18 13.59
C THR A 82 15.01 3.29 14.78
N LEU A 83 15.28 2.00 14.64
CA LEU A 83 15.26 1.04 15.73
C LEU A 83 16.61 1.09 16.45
N ASP A 84 16.77 2.04 17.38
CA ASP A 84 17.91 2.00 18.31
C ASP A 84 17.71 0.82 19.31
N GLU A 85 18.81 0.10 19.63
CA GLU A 85 18.86 -1.13 20.47
C GLU A 85 18.20 -1.03 21.86
#